data_AF-A0A099PE83-F1
#
_entry.id   AF-A0A099PE83-F1
#
_cell.length_a   1.000
_cell.length_b   1.000
_cell.length_c   1.000
_cell.angle_alpha   90.00
_cell.angle_beta   90.00
_cell.angle_gamma   90.00
#
_symmetry.space_group_name_H-M   'P 1'
#
loop_
_entity.id
_entity.type
_entity.pdbx_description
1 polymer ?
#
loop_
_entity_poly.entity_id
_entity_poly.type
_entity_poly.pdbx_seq_one_letter_code
_entity_poly.pdbx_strand_id
1 'polypeptide(L)'
;MLDYPDHFDVIVIGGGHAGTEAALASARMGVKTLLLTHNIETLGQMSCNPAIGGIGKSHLVKEIDALDGAMARATDLGGIQFRTLNARKGPAVRATRAQADRILYKAAIRHILENQPNLQIFQQAADDLIMQGDRIAGVITQSGIRFQAKTVVLTAGTFLGGVIHIGLENYQGGRAGDPPAVALARRLREMPFRVERLKTGTPPRIDARSVDFSVMQEQPGDTPTPVMSYMGNLADHPQQVSCYITHTNAQTHEIIRGGLDRSPMYSGVIEGIGPRYCPSIEDKIHRFADKDQHQIFVEPEGLTTHELYPNGISTSLPFDVQLNLVRSIKGFENAHITRPGYAIEYDYFNPQDLKHTLETRFISGLYFAGQINGTTGYEEAGAQGLLAGMNAALQVQEKAQWYPRRDEAYIGVLVDDLITHGTSEPYRMFTSRAEYRLVLREDNADMRLTEKGRELGLVSDERWQAFERKREAVEQEKQRLETTYIQPNSPESAKLAEKLTTPLSREYSLADLIRRPELGYADLCELHGEGVEDPAVAEQVEVAFKYAGYIERQRSEIEQMRKQEDTPLPADLDYSQVGGLSNELRSKLEAVKPVSIAQVSRIQGMTPAAVSLLLVHLKKRQMAAKQARTAAL
;
A
#
# COMPACT_ATOMS: atom_id res chain seq x y z
N MET A 1 7.58 -2.26 40.35
CA MET A 1 7.81 -1.79 38.98
C MET A 1 9.24 -1.31 38.90
N LEU A 2 9.95 -1.68 37.83
CA LEU A 2 11.36 -1.33 37.61
C LEU A 2 11.43 -0.29 36.49
N ASP A 3 12.07 0.85 36.72
CA ASP A 3 12.37 1.80 35.66
C ASP A 3 13.63 1.34 34.91
N TYR A 4 13.54 1.22 33.57
CA TYR A 4 14.70 0.92 32.74
C TYR A 4 15.67 2.11 32.77
N PRO A 5 17.00 1.89 32.89
CA PRO A 5 17.95 2.98 33.12
C PRO A 5 18.08 3.94 31.93
N ASP A 6 17.93 3.44 30.70
CA ASP A 6 18.02 4.28 29.50
C ASP A 6 16.67 4.90 29.15
N HIS A 7 16.72 6.16 28.73
CA HIS A 7 15.57 6.85 28.15
C HIS A 7 15.65 6.78 26.63
N PHE A 8 14.51 6.56 26.00
CA PHE A 8 14.38 6.54 24.54
C PHE A 8 13.72 7.83 24.05
N ASP A 9 13.95 8.16 22.80
CA ASP A 9 13.24 9.25 22.15
C ASP A 9 11.91 8.76 21.58
N VAL A 10 11.94 7.59 20.94
CA VAL A 10 10.80 6.93 20.30
C VAL A 10 10.71 5.49 20.80
N ILE A 11 9.51 5.07 21.22
CA ILE A 11 9.20 3.64 21.42
C ILE A 11 8.22 3.21 20.34
N VAL A 12 8.52 2.11 19.65
CA VAL A 12 7.62 1.46 18.70
C VAL A 12 7.10 0.17 19.33
N ILE A 13 5.78 0.00 19.39
CA ILE A 13 5.12 -1.18 19.94
C ILE A 13 4.60 -2.06 18.79
N GLY A 14 5.16 -3.27 18.69
CA GLY A 14 4.82 -4.28 17.69
C GLY A 14 5.87 -4.37 16.59
N GLY A 15 6.36 -5.58 16.30
CA GLY A 15 7.37 -5.84 15.27
C GLY A 15 6.81 -6.29 13.91
N GLY A 16 5.57 -5.90 13.58
CA GLY A 16 4.98 -6.16 12.27
C GLY A 16 5.45 -5.17 11.21
N HIS A 17 4.89 -5.26 9.99
CA HIS A 17 5.28 -4.40 8.85
C HIS A 17 5.29 -2.89 9.16
N ALA A 18 4.26 -2.39 9.85
CA ALA A 18 4.22 -0.99 10.29
C ALA A 18 5.32 -0.68 11.31
N GLY A 19 5.50 -1.53 12.32
CA GLY A 19 6.48 -1.30 13.38
C GLY A 19 7.92 -1.41 12.89
N THR A 20 8.20 -2.31 11.94
CA THR A 20 9.48 -2.39 11.25
C THR A 20 9.84 -1.07 10.59
N GLU A 21 8.97 -0.55 9.72
CA GLU A 21 9.25 0.70 9.02
C GLU A 21 9.28 1.91 9.96
N ALA A 22 8.44 1.93 10.99
CA ALA A 22 8.45 2.99 12.00
C ALA A 22 9.78 3.03 12.78
N ALA A 23 10.23 1.87 13.25
CA ALA A 23 11.46 1.76 14.03
C ALA A 23 12.71 2.09 13.21
N LEU A 24 12.75 1.64 11.96
CA LEU A 24 13.84 1.97 11.05
C LEU A 24 13.84 3.45 10.68
N ALA A 25 12.68 4.03 10.36
CA ALA A 25 12.59 5.44 10.00
C ALA A 25 13.07 6.35 11.15
N SER A 26 12.60 6.11 12.38
CA SER A 26 13.04 6.92 13.52
C SER A 26 14.53 6.74 13.82
N ALA A 27 15.03 5.50 13.84
CA ALA A 27 16.43 5.23 14.15
C ALA A 27 17.40 5.83 13.11
N ARG A 28 17.05 5.78 11.82
CA ARG A 28 17.85 6.37 10.72
C ARG A 28 17.91 7.88 10.77
N MET A 29 16.86 8.52 11.28
CA MET A 29 16.84 9.97 11.53
C MET A 29 17.67 10.37 12.75
N GLY A 30 18.34 9.43 13.42
CA GLY A 30 19.33 9.70 14.46
C GLY A 30 18.78 9.78 15.89
N VAL A 31 17.54 9.36 16.13
CA VAL A 31 16.95 9.36 17.48
C VAL A 31 16.98 7.97 18.13
N LYS A 32 17.15 7.91 19.46
CA LYS A 32 17.22 6.64 20.18
C LYS A 32 15.86 5.94 20.16
N THR A 33 15.79 4.80 19.48
CA THR A 33 14.56 4.07 19.24
C THR A 33 14.56 2.72 19.94
N LEU A 34 13.45 2.39 20.62
CA LEU A 34 13.19 1.05 21.16
C LEU A 34 12.05 0.39 20.37
N LEU A 35 12.28 -0.81 19.85
CA LEU A 35 11.24 -1.68 19.30
C LEU A 35 10.84 -2.73 20.35
N LEU A 36 9.65 -2.57 20.91
CA LEU A 36 9.01 -3.55 21.79
C LEU A 36 8.20 -4.55 20.96
N THR A 37 8.46 -5.84 21.12
CA THR A 37 7.71 -6.91 20.45
C THR A 37 7.47 -8.09 21.38
N HIS A 38 6.37 -8.83 21.16
CA HIS A 38 6.10 -10.05 21.92
C HIS A 38 7.13 -11.15 21.65
N ASN A 39 7.61 -11.21 20.41
CA ASN A 39 8.48 -12.28 19.93
C ASN A 39 9.41 -11.75 18.81
N ILE A 40 10.72 -11.83 19.02
CA ILE A 40 11.76 -11.38 18.08
C ILE A 40 11.81 -12.29 16.84
N GLU A 41 11.51 -13.58 16.98
CA GLU A 41 11.48 -14.55 15.88
C GLU A 41 10.33 -14.28 14.88
N THR A 42 9.42 -13.36 15.20
CA THR A 42 8.26 -12.98 14.37
C THR A 42 8.37 -11.58 13.75
N LEU A 43 9.52 -10.91 13.87
CA LEU A 43 9.76 -9.61 13.23
C LEU A 43 9.62 -9.72 11.71
N GLY A 44 8.73 -8.93 11.11
CA GLY A 44 8.47 -9.00 9.66
C GLY A 44 7.66 -10.23 9.20
N GLN A 45 7.03 -10.97 10.12
CA GLN A 45 6.24 -12.16 9.79
C GLN A 45 5.06 -11.83 8.85
N MET A 46 5.08 -12.41 7.65
CA MET A 46 3.92 -12.46 6.76
C MET A 46 2.90 -13.44 7.35
N SER A 47 1.67 -12.97 7.61
CA SER A 47 0.63 -13.75 8.33
C SER A 47 -0.52 -14.20 7.43
N CYS A 48 -0.73 -13.53 6.30
CA CYS A 48 -1.78 -13.79 5.31
C CYS A 48 -1.14 -14.31 4.02
N ASN A 49 -1.22 -13.63 2.88
CA ASN A 49 -0.62 -14.04 1.60
C ASN A 49 0.94 -14.00 1.64
N PRO A 50 1.68 -14.96 1.04
CA PRO A 50 3.14 -14.91 0.86
C PRO A 50 3.57 -14.01 -0.31
N ALA A 51 3.04 -12.79 -0.42
CA ALA A 51 3.36 -11.87 -1.52
C ALA A 51 3.48 -10.42 -1.05
N ILE A 52 4.29 -9.65 -1.78
CA ILE A 52 4.43 -8.20 -1.66
C ILE A 52 4.13 -7.55 -3.02
N GLY A 53 3.38 -6.45 -2.99
CA GLY A 53 3.08 -5.63 -4.15
C GLY A 53 1.78 -6.01 -4.86
N GLY A 54 1.73 -5.73 -6.16
CA GLY A 54 0.50 -5.74 -6.95
C GLY A 54 -0.18 -4.37 -7.00
N ILE A 55 -1.37 -4.30 -7.61
CA ILE A 55 -2.02 -3.02 -7.97
C ILE A 55 -2.25 -2.14 -6.73
N GLY A 56 -1.73 -0.90 -6.77
CA GLY A 56 -1.76 0.07 -5.68
C GLY A 56 -0.79 -0.23 -4.53
N LYS A 57 -0.55 -1.51 -4.23
CA LYS A 57 0.39 -1.99 -3.21
C LYS A 57 1.85 -1.78 -3.61
N SER A 58 2.21 -2.11 -4.84
CA SER A 58 3.57 -1.93 -5.36
C SER A 58 3.99 -0.46 -5.38
N HIS A 59 3.02 0.45 -5.58
CA HIS A 59 3.25 1.88 -5.54
C HIS A 59 3.63 2.31 -4.13
N LEU A 60 2.92 1.81 -3.11
CA LEU A 60 3.32 2.02 -1.71
C LEU A 60 4.70 1.40 -1.41
N VAL A 61 4.99 0.20 -1.91
CA VAL A 61 6.31 -0.45 -1.70
C VAL A 61 7.45 0.40 -2.29
N LYS A 62 7.27 0.90 -3.52
CA LYS A 62 8.24 1.77 -4.20
C LYS A 62 8.38 3.13 -3.52
N GLU A 63 7.29 3.66 -2.94
CA GLU A 63 7.34 4.91 -2.15
C GLU A 63 8.00 4.72 -0.79
N ILE A 64 7.76 3.58 -0.13
CA ILE A 64 8.51 3.17 1.06
C ILE A 64 10.00 3.09 0.73
N ASP A 65 10.36 2.45 -0.38
CA ASP A 65 11.76 2.33 -0.80
C ASP A 65 12.40 3.68 -1.16
N ALA A 66 11.68 4.56 -1.86
CA ALA A 66 12.14 5.92 -2.16
C ALA A 66 12.46 6.72 -0.88
N LEU A 67 11.70 6.47 0.18
CA LEU A 67 11.93 7.00 1.53
C LEU A 67 12.87 6.12 2.37
N ASP A 68 13.69 5.31 1.71
CA ASP A 68 14.70 4.42 2.27
C ASP A 68 14.19 3.30 3.19
N GLY A 69 12.91 2.94 3.16
CA GLY A 69 12.34 1.85 3.93
C GLY A 69 12.87 0.45 3.57
N ALA A 70 12.53 -0.56 4.36
CA ALA A 70 13.10 -1.91 4.24
C ALA A 70 12.30 -2.87 3.34
N MET A 71 11.00 -2.65 3.18
CA MET A 71 10.09 -3.61 2.55
C MET A 71 10.52 -4.04 1.15
N ALA A 72 10.96 -3.12 0.30
CA ALA A 72 11.37 -3.45 -1.06
C ALA A 72 12.66 -4.27 -1.10
N ARG A 73 13.69 -3.88 -0.32
CA ARG A 73 14.95 -4.63 -0.20
C ARG A 73 14.73 -6.04 0.36
N ALA A 74 13.89 -6.16 1.40
CA ALA A 74 13.53 -7.47 1.95
C ALA A 74 12.74 -8.33 0.96
N THR A 75 11.93 -7.69 0.10
CA THR A 75 11.23 -8.38 -1.00
C THR A 75 12.21 -8.91 -2.05
N ASP A 76 13.24 -8.15 -2.41
CA ASP A 76 14.27 -8.64 -3.34
C ASP A 76 15.04 -9.83 -2.74
N LEU A 77 15.46 -9.74 -1.48
CA LEU A 77 16.20 -10.82 -0.79
C LEU A 77 15.37 -12.08 -0.52
N GLY A 78 14.04 -11.94 -0.43
CA GLY A 78 13.12 -13.05 -0.16
C GLY A 78 12.26 -13.46 -1.36
N GLY A 79 12.41 -12.82 -2.52
CA GLY A 79 11.47 -12.92 -3.63
C GLY A 79 11.72 -14.15 -4.49
N ILE A 80 10.74 -15.06 -4.52
CA ILE A 80 10.83 -16.33 -5.26
C ILE A 80 10.03 -16.33 -6.57
N GLN A 81 9.33 -15.24 -6.89
CA GLN A 81 8.72 -15.04 -8.19
C GLN A 81 8.40 -13.56 -8.37
N PHE A 82 8.88 -12.91 -9.44
CA PHE A 82 8.50 -11.53 -9.76
C PHE A 82 7.71 -11.44 -11.07
N ARG A 83 6.68 -10.58 -11.06
CA ARG A 83 5.81 -10.33 -12.22
C ARG A 83 5.39 -8.87 -12.30
N THR A 84 5.27 -8.35 -13.51
CA THR A 84 4.70 -7.03 -13.82
C THR A 84 3.22 -7.20 -14.20
N LEU A 85 2.34 -6.87 -13.27
CA LEU A 85 0.90 -6.84 -13.54
C LEU A 85 0.58 -5.70 -14.50
N ASN A 86 -0.41 -5.92 -15.37
CA ASN A 86 -0.81 -4.97 -16.42
C ASN A 86 0.35 -4.56 -17.36
N ALA A 87 1.37 -5.40 -17.58
CA ALA A 87 2.52 -5.07 -18.44
C ALA A 87 2.14 -4.57 -19.86
N ARG A 88 1.05 -5.11 -20.43
CA ARG A 88 0.52 -4.70 -21.75
C ARG A 88 -0.23 -3.36 -21.74
N LYS A 89 -0.47 -2.77 -20.57
CA LYS A 89 -1.09 -1.45 -20.41
C LYS A 89 0.01 -0.40 -20.17
N GLY A 90 -0.37 0.87 -20.29
CA GLY A 90 0.55 2.00 -20.07
C GLY A 90 1.13 2.01 -18.64
N PRO A 91 2.26 2.72 -18.44
CA PRO A 91 3.05 2.72 -17.20
C PRO A 91 2.24 3.18 -15.98
N ALA A 92 1.22 4.02 -16.18
CA ALA A 92 0.32 4.49 -15.12
C ALA A 92 -0.44 3.41 -14.35
N VAL A 93 -0.53 2.18 -14.87
CA VAL A 93 -1.30 1.09 -14.26
C VAL A 93 -0.50 -0.21 -14.12
N ARG A 94 0.80 -0.17 -14.46
CA ARG A 94 1.71 -1.29 -14.23
C ARG A 94 1.96 -1.42 -12.73
N ALA A 95 2.10 -2.66 -12.26
CA ALA A 95 2.39 -2.92 -10.86
C ALA A 95 3.26 -4.15 -10.69
N THR A 96 4.38 -4.01 -10.00
CA THR A 96 5.27 -5.12 -9.66
C THR A 96 4.67 -5.94 -8.53
N ARG A 97 4.64 -7.27 -8.67
CA ARG A 97 4.23 -8.20 -7.62
C ARG A 97 5.27 -9.30 -7.47
N ALA A 98 5.67 -9.53 -6.23
CA ALA A 98 6.59 -10.60 -5.86
C ALA A 98 5.90 -11.63 -4.96
N GLN A 99 6.08 -12.92 -5.25
CA GLN A 99 5.91 -13.96 -4.22
C GLN A 99 7.17 -13.98 -3.37
N ALA A 100 7.01 -14.12 -2.07
CA ALA A 100 8.10 -14.12 -1.12
C ALA A 100 8.17 -15.47 -0.40
N ASP A 101 9.38 -16.01 -0.27
CA ASP A 101 9.68 -16.98 0.75
C ASP A 101 9.54 -16.31 2.12
N ARG A 102 8.57 -16.77 2.91
CA ARG A 102 8.28 -16.16 4.22
C ARG A 102 9.45 -16.21 5.18
N ILE A 103 10.28 -17.25 5.10
CA ILE A 103 11.43 -17.43 5.99
C ILE A 103 12.52 -16.43 5.58
N LEU A 104 12.82 -16.35 4.29
CA LEU A 104 13.84 -15.43 3.78
C LEU A 104 13.45 -13.96 3.97
N TYR A 105 12.20 -13.59 3.66
CA TYR A 105 11.70 -12.23 3.88
C TYR A 105 11.80 -11.83 5.37
N LYS A 106 11.36 -12.72 6.26
CA LYS A 106 11.41 -12.51 7.71
C LYS A 106 12.86 -12.38 8.20
N ALA A 107 13.76 -13.23 7.70
CA ALA A 107 15.18 -13.18 8.03
C ALA A 107 15.82 -11.86 7.57
N ALA A 108 15.50 -11.40 6.36
CA ALA A 108 15.98 -10.12 5.83
C ALA A 108 15.52 -8.95 6.70
N ILE A 109 14.23 -8.89 7.06
CA ILE A 109 13.70 -7.83 7.95
C ILE A 109 14.38 -7.87 9.32
N ARG A 110 14.50 -9.04 9.93
CA ARG A 110 15.17 -9.21 11.23
C ARG A 110 16.63 -8.72 11.15
N HIS A 111 17.36 -9.13 10.12
CA HIS A 111 18.74 -8.70 9.90
C HIS A 111 18.86 -7.18 9.77
N ILE A 112 17.98 -6.54 9.00
CA ILE A 112 17.97 -5.08 8.84
C ILE A 112 17.70 -4.38 10.18
N LEU A 113 16.74 -4.85 10.96
CA LEU A 113 16.40 -4.27 12.27
C LEU A 113 17.53 -4.43 13.30
N GLU A 114 18.12 -5.63 13.41
CA GLU A 114 19.17 -5.92 14.39
C GLU A 114 20.47 -5.17 14.11
N ASN A 115 20.71 -4.77 12.86
CA ASN A 115 21.93 -4.07 12.45
C ASN A 115 21.73 -2.56 12.22
N GLN A 116 20.56 -2.01 12.54
CA GLN A 116 20.28 -0.58 12.40
C GLN A 116 20.85 0.22 13.60
N PRO A 117 21.77 1.18 13.37
CA PRO A 117 22.21 2.09 14.43
C PRO A 117 21.05 2.85 15.08
N ASN A 118 21.18 3.15 16.37
CA ASN A 118 20.16 3.81 17.22
C ASN A 118 18.88 3.01 17.49
N LEU A 119 18.79 1.75 17.03
CA LEU A 119 17.67 0.87 17.31
C LEU A 119 18.05 -0.19 18.33
N GLN A 120 17.26 -0.31 19.40
CA GLN A 120 17.30 -1.44 20.32
C GLN A 120 16.02 -2.25 20.20
N ILE A 121 16.14 -3.58 20.24
CA ILE A 121 14.99 -4.49 20.20
C ILE A 121 14.85 -5.13 21.57
N PHE A 122 13.63 -5.15 22.10
CA PHE A 122 13.35 -5.75 23.41
C PHE A 122 12.08 -6.60 23.36
N GLN A 123 12.19 -7.85 23.82
CA GLN A 123 11.11 -8.82 23.77
C GLN A 123 10.23 -8.75 25.01
N GLN A 124 9.18 -7.94 24.95
CA GLN A 124 8.09 -7.93 25.91
C GLN A 124 6.80 -7.40 25.28
N ALA A 125 5.67 -7.90 25.76
CA ALA A 125 4.37 -7.30 25.51
C ALA A 125 4.27 -5.94 26.22
N ALA A 126 3.65 -4.96 25.57
CA ALA A 126 3.25 -3.70 26.19
C ALA A 126 1.84 -3.84 26.76
N ASP A 127 1.67 -3.53 28.03
CA ASP A 127 0.39 -3.69 28.76
C ASP A 127 -0.27 -2.34 29.08
N ASP A 128 0.51 -1.26 29.25
CA ASP A 128 0.00 0.07 29.59
C ASP A 128 0.87 1.19 28.98
N LEU A 129 0.30 2.39 28.91
CA LEU A 129 0.92 3.62 28.45
C LEU A 129 1.14 4.57 29.64
N ILE A 130 2.35 5.13 29.75
CA ILE A 130 2.68 6.11 30.78
C ILE A 130 2.25 7.48 30.27
N MET A 131 1.36 8.15 31.00
CA MET A 131 0.80 9.46 30.61
C MET A 131 1.31 10.57 31.54
N GLN A 132 1.55 11.75 30.99
CA GLN A 132 1.80 12.99 31.72
C GLN A 132 0.82 14.06 31.24
N GLY A 133 -0.33 14.15 31.90
CA GLY A 133 -1.48 14.91 31.37
C GLY A 133 -1.94 14.31 30.03
N ASP A 134 -2.09 15.16 29.02
CA ASP A 134 -2.53 14.77 27.68
C ASP A 134 -1.37 14.37 26.73
N ARG A 135 -0.20 14.04 27.30
CA ARG A 135 1.01 13.65 26.56
C ARG A 135 1.48 12.26 26.96
N ILE A 136 1.95 11.50 25.97
CA ILE A 136 2.63 10.23 26.22
C ILE A 136 4.03 10.45 26.82
N ALA A 137 4.40 9.62 27.78
CA ALA A 137 5.70 9.67 28.46
C ALA A 137 6.42 8.31 28.50
N GLY A 138 5.82 7.24 27.98
CA GLY A 138 6.44 5.93 27.96
C GLY A 138 5.46 4.76 27.91
N VAL A 139 5.96 3.57 28.21
CA VAL A 139 5.24 2.29 28.12
C VAL A 139 5.58 1.42 29.33
N ILE A 140 4.60 0.65 29.81
CA ILE A 140 4.79 -0.37 30.84
C ILE A 140 4.63 -1.74 30.18
N THR A 141 5.62 -2.62 30.36
CA THR A 141 5.56 -3.99 29.85
C THR A 141 4.70 -4.89 30.73
N GLN A 142 4.34 -6.06 30.21
CA GLN A 142 3.68 -7.12 30.97
C GLN A 142 4.46 -7.55 32.23
N SER A 143 5.80 -7.53 32.18
CA SER A 143 6.66 -7.78 33.33
C SER A 143 6.75 -6.61 34.33
N GLY A 144 6.09 -5.48 34.07
CA GLY A 144 6.09 -4.29 34.92
C GLY A 144 7.36 -3.42 34.81
N ILE A 145 8.12 -3.57 33.71
CA ILE A 145 9.25 -2.71 33.38
C ILE A 145 8.71 -1.44 32.73
N ARG A 146 9.22 -0.29 33.15
CA ARG A 146 8.83 1.02 32.66
C ARG A 146 9.91 1.58 31.74
N PHE A 147 9.54 1.83 30.50
CA PHE A 147 10.39 2.50 29.51
C PHE A 147 9.87 3.92 29.30
N GLN A 148 10.74 4.92 29.48
CA GLN A 148 10.38 6.31 29.22
C GLN A 148 10.70 6.70 27.79
N ALA A 149 9.78 7.44 27.15
CA ALA A 149 10.01 8.05 25.85
C ALA A 149 9.20 9.31 25.61
N LYS A 150 9.69 10.16 24.70
CA LYS A 150 9.01 11.41 24.32
C LYS A 150 7.84 11.18 23.38
N THR A 151 7.89 10.10 22.59
CA THR A 151 6.86 9.70 21.62
C THR A 151 6.73 8.18 21.56
N VAL A 152 5.54 7.69 21.19
CA VAL A 152 5.24 6.26 21.05
C VAL A 152 4.47 6.00 19.76
N VAL A 153 4.90 4.99 18.98
CA VAL A 153 4.19 4.52 17.78
C VAL A 153 3.59 3.14 18.07
N LEU A 154 2.26 3.05 18.03
CA LEU A 154 1.53 1.80 18.27
C LEU A 154 1.19 1.11 16.94
N THR A 155 1.68 -0.12 16.78
CA THR A 155 1.55 -0.93 15.56
C THR A 155 1.05 -2.35 15.84
N ALA A 156 0.07 -2.46 16.74
CA ALA A 156 -0.35 -3.73 17.35
C ALA A 156 -0.99 -4.75 16.39
N GLY A 157 -1.18 -4.44 15.10
CA GLY A 157 -1.70 -5.38 14.11
C GLY A 157 -3.07 -5.93 14.50
N THR A 158 -3.22 -7.24 14.45
CA THR A 158 -4.44 -7.97 14.85
C THR A 158 -4.45 -8.45 16.31
N PHE A 159 -3.52 -7.97 17.15
CA PHE A 159 -3.33 -8.52 18.50
C PHE A 159 -4.27 -7.91 19.53
N LEU A 160 -4.71 -6.65 19.37
CA LEU A 160 -5.59 -5.97 20.32
C LEU A 160 -6.95 -6.65 20.36
N GLY A 161 -7.27 -7.27 21.49
CA GLY A 161 -8.53 -8.00 21.67
C GLY A 161 -8.73 -9.17 20.69
N GLY A 162 -7.66 -9.72 20.11
CA GLY A 162 -7.72 -10.71 19.04
C GLY A 162 -8.51 -11.99 19.38
N VAL A 163 -9.46 -12.36 18.53
CA VAL A 163 -10.27 -13.60 18.63
C VAL A 163 -10.27 -14.33 17.30
N ILE A 164 -9.88 -15.60 17.32
CA ILE A 164 -9.84 -16.48 16.15
C ILE A 164 -11.15 -17.29 16.08
N HIS A 165 -11.71 -17.41 14.89
CA HIS A 165 -12.96 -18.14 14.60
C HIS A 165 -12.74 -19.21 13.53
N ILE A 166 -13.16 -20.45 13.85
CA ILE A 166 -13.15 -21.61 12.94
C ILE A 166 -14.48 -22.34 13.13
N GLY A 167 -15.43 -22.14 12.20
CA GLY A 167 -16.80 -22.53 12.46
C GLY A 167 -17.31 -21.88 13.75
N LEU A 168 -18.18 -22.55 14.49
CA LEU A 168 -18.75 -22.01 15.74
C LEU A 168 -17.74 -21.95 16.91
N GLU A 169 -16.55 -22.53 16.75
CA GLU A 169 -15.50 -22.48 17.76
C GLU A 169 -14.72 -21.16 17.65
N ASN A 170 -14.40 -20.59 18.81
CA ASN A 170 -13.53 -19.43 18.90
C ASN A 170 -12.57 -19.53 20.09
N TYR A 171 -11.42 -18.88 19.95
CA TYR A 171 -10.42 -18.78 21.02
C TYR A 171 -9.62 -17.49 20.88
N GLN A 172 -9.06 -17.01 21.99
CA GLN A 172 -8.30 -15.76 21.98
C GLN A 172 -6.91 -15.96 21.34
N GLY A 173 -6.49 -15.03 20.51
CA GLY A 173 -5.21 -15.07 19.81
C GLY A 173 -5.03 -13.86 18.90
N GLY A 174 -3.81 -13.32 18.82
CA GLY A 174 -3.50 -12.26 17.85
C GLY A 174 -3.30 -12.82 16.45
N ARG A 175 -2.76 -14.04 16.38
CA ARG A 175 -2.62 -14.90 15.20
C ARG A 175 -2.68 -16.35 15.66
N ALA A 176 -2.86 -17.30 14.75
CA ALA A 176 -2.82 -18.72 15.14
C ALA A 176 -1.45 -19.07 15.75
N GLY A 177 -1.45 -19.46 17.03
CA GLY A 177 -0.24 -19.77 17.80
C GLY A 177 0.33 -18.61 18.63
N ASP A 178 -0.12 -17.38 18.42
CA ASP A 178 0.37 -16.19 19.14
C ASP A 178 -0.70 -15.65 20.13
N PRO A 179 -0.32 -15.28 21.36
CA PRO A 179 -1.26 -14.73 22.34
C PRO A 179 -1.79 -13.34 21.91
N PRO A 180 -3.00 -12.96 22.35
CA PRO A 180 -3.55 -11.62 22.15
C PRO A 180 -2.92 -10.59 23.09
N ALA A 181 -3.03 -9.30 22.75
CA ALA A 181 -2.73 -8.17 23.63
C ALA A 181 -4.01 -7.67 24.32
N VAL A 182 -4.33 -8.23 25.49
CA VAL A 182 -5.61 -7.96 26.19
C VAL A 182 -5.54 -6.73 27.09
N ALA A 183 -4.48 -6.60 27.90
CA ALA A 183 -4.34 -5.50 28.86
C ALA A 183 -4.31 -4.14 28.16
N LEU A 184 -3.48 -4.03 27.12
CA LEU A 184 -3.36 -2.83 26.30
C LEU A 184 -4.67 -2.49 25.57
N ALA A 185 -5.39 -3.50 25.05
CA ALA A 185 -6.68 -3.28 24.40
C ALA A 185 -7.71 -2.67 25.36
N ARG A 186 -7.82 -3.21 26.58
CA ARG A 186 -8.67 -2.62 27.62
C ARG A 186 -8.26 -1.18 27.93
N ARG A 187 -6.96 -0.93 28.09
CA ARG A 187 -6.44 0.40 28.39
C ARG A 187 -6.80 1.42 27.32
N LEU A 188 -6.67 1.06 26.05
CA LEU A 188 -6.99 1.96 24.93
C LEU A 188 -8.50 2.20 24.78
N ARG A 189 -9.36 1.24 25.16
CA ARG A 189 -10.82 1.44 25.20
C ARG A 189 -11.27 2.41 26.30
N GLU A 190 -10.47 2.59 27.36
CA GLU A 190 -10.70 3.58 28.42
C GLU A 190 -10.28 5.01 28.02
N MET A 191 -9.54 5.15 26.91
CA MET A 191 -9.06 6.42 26.37
C MET A 191 -10.10 7.04 25.42
N PRO A 192 -10.01 8.34 25.07
CA PRO A 192 -11.03 9.05 24.29
C PRO A 192 -11.05 8.68 22.79
N PHE A 193 -10.74 7.43 22.43
CA PHE A 193 -10.75 6.96 21.06
C PHE A 193 -12.07 6.26 20.71
N ARG A 194 -12.49 6.39 19.45
CA ARG A 194 -13.57 5.56 18.89
C ARG A 194 -12.99 4.21 18.49
N VAL A 195 -13.42 3.16 19.20
CA VAL A 195 -12.96 1.78 18.98
C VAL A 195 -14.09 0.94 18.41
N GLU A 196 -13.80 0.24 17.33
CA GLU A 196 -14.69 -0.71 16.68
C GLU A 196 -13.92 -2.01 16.40
N ARG A 197 -14.60 -3.03 15.85
CA ARG A 197 -13.98 -4.32 15.52
C ARG A 197 -14.02 -4.60 14.02
N LEU A 198 -12.94 -5.17 13.50
CA LEU A 198 -12.85 -5.66 12.12
C LEU A 198 -12.56 -7.14 12.08
N LYS A 199 -12.93 -7.76 10.97
CA LYS A 199 -12.65 -9.17 10.68
C LYS A 199 -11.79 -9.29 9.42
N THR A 200 -10.78 -10.16 9.48
CA THR A 200 -10.07 -10.62 8.27
C THR A 200 -9.93 -12.15 8.27
N GLY A 201 -9.89 -12.77 7.09
CA GLY A 201 -9.80 -14.22 6.94
C GLY A 201 -8.55 -14.66 6.18
N THR A 202 -8.05 -15.86 6.50
CA THR A 202 -6.92 -16.53 5.83
C THR A 202 -7.36 -17.92 5.35
N PRO A 203 -6.83 -18.42 4.22
CA PRO A 203 -7.18 -19.75 3.73
C PRO A 203 -6.51 -20.86 4.56
N PRO A 204 -6.95 -22.12 4.42
CA PRO A 204 -6.17 -23.24 4.91
C PRO A 204 -4.79 -23.31 4.24
N ARG A 205 -3.82 -23.93 4.91
CA ARG A 205 -2.51 -24.27 4.33
C ARG A 205 -2.50 -25.71 3.86
N ILE A 206 -1.96 -25.96 2.68
CA ILE A 206 -2.00 -27.25 2.01
C ILE A 206 -0.58 -27.80 1.82
N ASP A 207 -0.39 -29.11 2.04
CA ASP A 207 0.88 -29.79 1.74
C ASP A 207 1.04 -30.03 0.23
N ALA A 208 2.06 -29.42 -0.37
CA ALA A 208 2.38 -29.54 -1.80
C ALA A 208 2.55 -30.97 -2.29
N ARG A 209 2.99 -31.89 -1.44
CA ARG A 209 3.19 -33.30 -1.81
C ARG A 209 1.88 -34.04 -2.05
N SER A 210 0.77 -33.49 -1.58
CA SER A 210 -0.59 -34.02 -1.72
C SER A 210 -1.37 -33.39 -2.87
N VAL A 211 -0.74 -32.52 -3.65
CA VAL A 211 -1.35 -31.75 -4.75
C VAL A 211 -0.88 -32.29 -6.09
N ASP A 212 -1.82 -32.51 -7.01
CA ASP A 212 -1.51 -32.83 -8.40
C ASP A 212 -1.40 -31.54 -9.24
N PHE A 213 -0.17 -31.08 -9.44
CA PHE A 213 0.11 -29.90 -10.25
C PHE A 213 -0.04 -30.15 -11.76
N SER A 214 -0.04 -31.42 -12.22
CA SER A 214 -0.07 -31.74 -13.67
C SER A 214 -1.40 -31.35 -14.33
N VAL A 215 -2.45 -31.20 -13.53
CA VAL A 215 -3.79 -30.82 -13.99
C VAL A 215 -4.09 -29.32 -13.83
N MET A 216 -3.12 -28.55 -13.33
CA MET A 216 -3.22 -27.10 -13.10
C MET A 216 -2.48 -26.31 -14.18
N GLN A 217 -2.85 -25.03 -14.35
CA GLN A 217 -2.13 -24.14 -15.24
C GLN A 217 -0.93 -23.53 -14.50
N GLU A 218 0.28 -23.81 -14.96
CA GLU A 218 1.49 -23.16 -14.46
C GLU A 218 1.51 -21.67 -14.82
N GLN A 219 1.97 -20.85 -13.88
CA GLN A 219 2.22 -19.42 -14.04
C GLN A 219 3.64 -19.08 -13.54
N PRO A 220 4.63 -19.01 -14.45
CA PRO A 220 5.97 -18.59 -14.12
C PRO A 220 6.06 -17.07 -13.87
N GLY A 221 7.21 -16.64 -13.35
CA GLY A 221 7.60 -15.22 -13.29
C GLY A 221 7.87 -14.62 -14.67
N ASP A 222 8.13 -13.32 -14.71
CA ASP A 222 8.47 -12.63 -15.96
C ASP A 222 9.97 -12.78 -16.29
N THR A 223 10.33 -12.68 -17.57
CA THR A 223 11.72 -12.65 -18.04
C THR A 223 11.88 -11.48 -19.02
N PRO A 224 12.76 -10.50 -18.75
CA PRO A 224 13.63 -10.39 -17.57
C PRO A 224 12.84 -10.20 -16.26
N THR A 225 13.40 -10.68 -15.15
CA THR A 225 12.78 -10.60 -13.82
C THR A 225 12.75 -9.15 -13.34
N PRO A 226 11.59 -8.61 -12.89
CA PRO A 226 11.53 -7.28 -12.28
C PRO A 226 12.23 -7.21 -10.91
N VAL A 227 12.73 -6.03 -10.54
CA VAL A 227 13.32 -5.75 -9.20
C VAL A 227 12.42 -4.82 -8.40
N MET A 228 12.22 -5.09 -7.11
CA MET A 228 11.32 -4.33 -6.25
C MET A 228 11.97 -3.06 -5.68
N SER A 229 13.22 -3.10 -5.24
CA SER A 229 13.97 -1.94 -4.73
C SER A 229 14.61 -1.13 -5.86
N TYR A 230 14.72 0.19 -5.70
CA TYR A 230 15.58 1.02 -6.56
C TYR A 230 17.07 0.78 -6.32
N MET A 231 17.42 0.13 -5.20
CA MET A 231 18.78 -0.25 -4.83
C MET A 231 19.03 -1.75 -5.02
N GLY A 232 18.05 -2.52 -5.49
CA GLY A 232 18.13 -3.97 -5.57
C GLY A 232 18.91 -4.44 -6.81
N ASN A 233 19.46 -5.64 -6.73
CA ASN A 233 20.09 -6.33 -7.85
C ASN A 233 19.40 -7.68 -8.10
N LEU A 234 19.34 -8.11 -9.36
CA LEU A 234 18.88 -9.45 -9.74
C LEU A 234 19.67 -10.56 -9.04
N ALA A 235 20.95 -10.34 -8.75
CA ALA A 235 21.79 -11.29 -8.03
C ALA A 235 21.34 -11.52 -6.57
N ASP A 236 20.57 -10.59 -5.99
CA ASP A 236 20.02 -10.71 -4.64
C ASP A 236 18.81 -11.66 -4.59
N HIS A 237 18.19 -11.94 -5.74
CA HIS A 237 16.97 -12.73 -5.81
C HIS A 237 17.26 -14.22 -5.58
N PRO A 238 16.51 -14.88 -4.68
CA PRO A 238 16.50 -16.33 -4.58
C PRO A 238 16.07 -17.03 -5.89
N GLN A 239 16.13 -18.35 -5.85
CA GLN A 239 15.60 -19.20 -6.92
C GLN A 239 14.15 -18.83 -7.25
N GLN A 240 13.88 -18.59 -8.54
CA GLN A 240 12.54 -18.30 -9.04
C GLN A 240 11.72 -19.59 -9.23
N VAL A 241 10.45 -19.57 -8.79
CA VAL A 241 9.50 -20.68 -8.87
C VAL A 241 8.18 -20.23 -9.49
N SER A 242 7.40 -21.19 -9.97
CA SER A 242 6.07 -20.95 -10.52
C SER A 242 4.98 -20.98 -9.46
N CYS A 243 3.93 -20.19 -9.70
CA CYS A 243 2.63 -20.38 -9.06
C CYS A 243 1.77 -21.24 -10.00
N TYR A 244 0.65 -21.75 -9.49
CA TYR A 244 -0.29 -22.51 -10.29
C TYR A 244 -1.70 -21.93 -10.19
N ILE A 245 -2.52 -22.19 -11.19
CA ILE A 245 -3.89 -21.71 -11.25
C ILE A 245 -4.82 -22.91 -11.35
N THR A 246 -5.82 -22.93 -10.47
CA THR A 246 -6.97 -23.85 -10.49
C THR A 246 -8.25 -23.07 -10.19
N HIS A 247 -9.38 -23.75 -10.15
CA HIS A 247 -10.70 -23.13 -9.97
C HIS A 247 -11.56 -23.94 -9.01
N THR A 248 -12.41 -23.24 -8.26
CA THR A 248 -13.59 -23.87 -7.64
C THR A 248 -14.58 -24.31 -8.71
N ASN A 249 -15.52 -25.18 -8.35
CA ASN A 249 -16.57 -25.68 -9.24
C ASN A 249 -17.92 -25.77 -8.52
N ALA A 250 -18.95 -26.22 -9.24
CA ALA A 250 -20.31 -26.36 -8.71
C ALA A 250 -20.38 -27.21 -7.43
N GLN A 251 -19.64 -28.33 -7.36
CA GLN A 251 -19.57 -29.17 -6.16
C GLN A 251 -18.96 -28.41 -4.98
N THR A 252 -17.89 -27.64 -5.20
CA THR A 252 -17.31 -26.76 -4.18
C THR A 252 -18.36 -25.79 -3.63
N HIS A 253 -19.19 -25.22 -4.50
CA HIS A 253 -20.21 -24.25 -4.10
C HIS A 253 -21.33 -24.90 -3.31
N GLU A 254 -21.75 -26.11 -3.68
CA GLU A 254 -22.75 -26.90 -2.92
C GLU A 254 -22.26 -27.20 -1.50
N ILE A 255 -21.00 -27.64 -1.35
CA ILE A 255 -20.39 -27.90 -0.03
C ILE A 255 -20.41 -26.64 0.83
N ILE A 256 -20.04 -25.50 0.25
CA ILE A 256 -20.00 -24.21 0.97
C ILE A 256 -21.42 -23.78 1.37
N ARG A 257 -22.40 -23.88 0.47
CA ARG A 257 -23.82 -23.56 0.76
C ARG A 257 -24.36 -24.42 1.90
N GLY A 258 -24.01 -25.71 1.92
CA GLY A 258 -24.40 -26.64 2.98
C GLY A 258 -23.76 -26.39 4.35
N GLY A 259 -22.74 -25.52 4.45
CA GLY A 259 -22.08 -25.16 5.70
C GLY A 259 -22.29 -23.70 6.16
N LEU A 260 -23.09 -22.92 5.45
CA LEU A 260 -23.29 -21.49 5.74
C LEU A 260 -23.92 -21.22 7.11
N ASP A 261 -24.80 -22.11 7.57
CA ASP A 261 -25.44 -22.06 8.88
C ASP A 261 -24.42 -22.13 10.04
N ARG A 262 -23.28 -22.78 9.80
CA ARG A 262 -22.16 -22.91 10.75
C ARG A 262 -21.03 -21.91 10.48
N SER A 263 -21.21 -20.97 9.56
CA SER A 263 -20.27 -19.88 9.35
C SER A 263 -20.51 -18.78 10.39
N PRO A 264 -19.49 -18.40 11.20
CA PRO A 264 -19.62 -17.33 12.20
C PRO A 264 -20.10 -16.00 11.65
N MET A 265 -19.85 -15.78 10.36
CA MET A 265 -20.25 -14.58 9.65
C MET A 265 -21.75 -14.52 9.37
N TYR A 266 -22.40 -15.66 9.16
CA TYR A 266 -23.83 -15.76 8.87
C TYR A 266 -24.68 -16.15 10.09
N SER A 267 -24.06 -16.76 11.10
CA SER A 267 -24.71 -17.09 12.38
C SER A 267 -24.70 -15.95 13.40
N GLY A 268 -24.09 -14.81 13.08
CA GLY A 268 -24.03 -13.63 13.96
C GLY A 268 -23.04 -13.74 15.13
N VAL A 269 -22.10 -14.68 15.07
CA VAL A 269 -21.07 -14.90 16.11
C VAL A 269 -19.93 -13.88 16.01
N ILE A 270 -19.70 -13.32 14.84
CA ILE A 270 -18.70 -12.25 14.63
C ILE A 270 -19.39 -10.90 14.59
N GLU A 271 -18.92 -9.97 15.42
CA GLU A 271 -19.39 -8.58 15.46
C GLU A 271 -18.71 -7.74 14.38
N GLY A 272 -17.46 -8.06 14.06
CA GLY A 272 -16.58 -7.32 13.18
C GLY A 272 -16.95 -7.40 11.69
N ILE A 273 -16.86 -6.26 11.02
CA ILE A 273 -17.18 -6.12 9.59
C ILE A 273 -16.00 -6.63 8.74
N GLY A 274 -16.30 -7.48 7.76
CA GLY A 274 -15.33 -8.01 6.79
C GLY A 274 -15.21 -7.16 5.52
N PRO A 275 -14.14 -7.36 4.72
CA PRO A 275 -13.90 -6.58 3.50
C PRO A 275 -14.85 -6.96 2.35
N ARG A 276 -15.44 -5.98 1.67
CA ARG A 276 -16.36 -6.16 0.54
C ARG A 276 -15.68 -6.66 -0.73
N TYR A 277 -14.46 -6.20 -1.01
CA TYR A 277 -13.77 -6.45 -2.28
C TYR A 277 -12.81 -7.65 -2.24
N CYS A 278 -12.54 -8.20 -1.06
CA CYS A 278 -11.82 -9.47 -0.89
C CYS A 278 -12.52 -10.32 0.17
N PRO A 279 -13.80 -10.67 -0.07
CA PRO A 279 -14.59 -11.43 0.88
C PRO A 279 -14.04 -12.85 1.04
N SER A 280 -14.41 -13.52 2.13
CA SER A 280 -14.19 -14.97 2.25
C SER A 280 -14.92 -15.72 1.13
N ILE A 281 -14.50 -16.95 0.84
CA ILE A 281 -15.09 -17.74 -0.25
C ILE A 281 -16.58 -17.98 -0.05
N GLU A 282 -17.01 -18.17 1.21
CA GLU A 282 -18.43 -18.28 1.56
C GLU A 282 -19.23 -17.01 1.20
N ASP A 283 -18.67 -15.82 1.40
CA ASP A 283 -19.33 -14.55 1.07
C ASP A 283 -19.19 -14.19 -0.42
N LYS A 284 -18.10 -14.60 -1.07
CA LYS A 284 -17.92 -14.46 -2.52
C LYS A 284 -18.97 -15.26 -3.29
N ILE A 285 -19.22 -16.51 -2.91
CA ILE A 285 -20.21 -17.40 -3.57
C ILE A 285 -21.62 -16.90 -3.30
N HIS A 286 -21.89 -16.36 -2.10
CA HIS A 286 -23.21 -15.79 -1.79
C HIS A 286 -23.50 -14.53 -2.64
N ARG A 287 -22.52 -13.63 -2.78
CA ARG A 287 -22.68 -12.37 -3.53
C ARG A 287 -22.66 -12.53 -5.04
N PHE A 288 -21.87 -13.49 -5.55
CA PHE A 288 -21.69 -13.75 -6.98
C PHE A 288 -22.21 -15.15 -7.32
N ALA A 289 -23.45 -15.43 -6.92
CA ALA A 289 -24.10 -16.74 -7.06
C ALA A 289 -24.31 -17.16 -8.53
N ASP A 290 -24.20 -16.22 -9.46
CA ASP A 290 -24.27 -16.42 -10.92
C ASP A 290 -22.99 -17.01 -11.52
N LYS A 291 -21.87 -17.02 -10.78
CA LYS A 291 -20.59 -17.56 -11.27
C LYS A 291 -20.45 -19.03 -10.92
N ASP A 292 -20.24 -19.87 -11.93
CA ASP A 292 -20.03 -21.32 -11.75
C ASP A 292 -18.64 -21.70 -11.22
N GLN A 293 -17.70 -20.75 -11.28
CA GLN A 293 -16.34 -20.97 -10.81
C GLN A 293 -15.66 -19.68 -10.33
N HIS A 294 -14.68 -19.86 -9.46
CA HIS A 294 -13.78 -18.82 -8.98
C HIS A 294 -12.33 -19.29 -9.07
N GLN A 295 -11.49 -18.47 -9.68
CA GLN A 295 -10.06 -18.72 -9.80
C GLN A 295 -9.36 -18.73 -8.43
N ILE A 296 -8.41 -19.64 -8.30
CA ILE A 296 -7.52 -19.83 -7.15
C ILE A 296 -6.08 -19.79 -7.65
N PHE A 297 -5.24 -19.00 -7.00
CA PHE A 297 -3.79 -19.11 -7.18
C PHE A 297 -3.23 -20.01 -6.09
N VAL A 298 -2.47 -21.02 -6.49
CA VAL A 298 -1.74 -21.93 -5.61
C VAL A 298 -0.32 -21.41 -5.52
N GLU A 299 0.00 -20.79 -4.39
CA GLU A 299 1.22 -20.00 -4.20
C GLU A 299 2.13 -20.72 -3.20
N PRO A 300 3.39 -21.04 -3.56
CA PRO A 300 4.37 -21.57 -2.61
C PRO A 300 4.64 -20.58 -1.46
N GLU A 301 4.76 -21.06 -0.22
CA GLU A 301 5.11 -20.19 0.91
C GLU A 301 6.62 -20.00 1.11
N GLY A 302 7.45 -20.77 0.41
CA GLY A 302 8.90 -20.70 0.45
C GLY A 302 9.58 -21.85 -0.28
N LEU A 303 10.90 -21.79 -0.40
CA LEU A 303 11.74 -22.77 -1.09
C LEU A 303 12.03 -24.02 -0.23
N THR A 304 11.93 -23.86 1.09
CA THR A 304 12.31 -24.89 2.07
C THR A 304 11.13 -25.47 2.83
N THR A 305 9.91 -25.19 2.37
CA THR A 305 8.66 -25.71 2.92
C THR A 305 7.81 -26.34 1.84
N HIS A 306 6.94 -27.27 2.22
CA HIS A 306 5.90 -27.81 1.35
C HIS A 306 4.55 -27.12 1.56
N GLU A 307 4.45 -26.10 2.41
CA GLU A 307 3.18 -25.38 2.58
C GLU A 307 2.86 -24.52 1.35
N LEU A 308 1.62 -24.66 0.89
CA LEU A 308 1.01 -23.84 -0.17
C LEU A 308 -0.07 -22.93 0.43
N TYR A 309 -0.16 -21.74 -0.14
CA TYR A 309 -1.20 -20.77 0.11
C TYR A 309 -2.21 -20.76 -1.07
N PRO A 310 -3.42 -21.31 -0.90
CA PRO A 310 -4.45 -21.28 -1.94
C PRO A 310 -5.20 -19.94 -1.90
N ASN A 311 -4.62 -18.93 -2.54
CA ASN A 311 -5.16 -17.59 -2.61
C ASN A 311 -6.49 -17.56 -3.38
N GLY A 312 -7.55 -17.12 -2.70
CA GLY A 312 -8.91 -17.08 -3.23
C GLY A 312 -9.92 -17.88 -2.43
N ILE A 313 -9.46 -18.74 -1.49
CA ILE A 313 -10.33 -19.56 -0.62
C ILE A 313 -10.17 -19.24 0.88
N SER A 314 -9.93 -17.98 1.24
CA SER A 314 -10.01 -17.55 2.65
C SER A 314 -11.39 -17.89 3.22
N THR A 315 -11.44 -18.49 4.41
CA THR A 315 -12.71 -18.99 4.97
C THR A 315 -12.69 -19.00 6.50
N SER A 316 -13.89 -18.99 7.08
CA SER A 316 -14.12 -19.21 8.52
C SER A 316 -15.04 -20.39 8.79
N LEU A 317 -15.28 -21.25 7.80
CA LEU A 317 -16.12 -22.45 7.93
C LEU A 317 -15.51 -23.48 8.90
N PRO A 318 -16.32 -24.41 9.45
CA PRO A 318 -15.83 -25.55 10.22
C PRO A 318 -14.82 -26.41 9.44
N PHE A 319 -13.89 -27.07 10.14
CA PHE A 319 -12.81 -27.82 9.48
C PHE A 319 -13.30 -28.99 8.61
N ASP A 320 -14.38 -29.68 8.99
CA ASP A 320 -15.00 -30.73 8.17
C ASP A 320 -15.46 -30.19 6.81
N VAL A 321 -16.03 -28.99 6.78
CA VAL A 321 -16.44 -28.32 5.54
C VAL A 321 -15.21 -27.85 4.76
N GLN A 322 -14.18 -27.33 5.44
CA GLN A 322 -12.92 -26.96 4.79
C GLN A 322 -12.24 -28.14 4.10
N LEU A 323 -12.22 -29.31 4.73
CA LEU A 323 -11.62 -30.50 4.15
C LEU A 323 -12.35 -30.91 2.86
N ASN A 324 -13.69 -30.94 2.90
CA ASN A 324 -14.51 -31.30 1.75
C ASN A 324 -14.41 -30.25 0.63
N LEU A 325 -14.44 -28.96 0.95
CA LEU A 325 -14.36 -27.90 -0.05
C LEU A 325 -12.98 -27.91 -0.73
N VAL A 326 -11.90 -28.09 0.02
CA VAL A 326 -10.54 -28.16 -0.54
C VAL A 326 -10.42 -29.36 -1.48
N ARG A 327 -10.89 -30.54 -1.06
CA ARG A 327 -10.81 -31.77 -1.86
C ARG A 327 -11.75 -31.82 -3.06
N SER A 328 -12.69 -30.89 -3.16
CA SER A 328 -13.51 -30.74 -4.36
C SER A 328 -12.82 -29.97 -5.50
N ILE A 329 -11.71 -29.27 -5.20
CA ILE A 329 -11.00 -28.43 -6.18
C ILE A 329 -10.09 -29.32 -7.04
N LYS A 330 -10.06 -29.04 -8.35
CA LYS A 330 -9.23 -29.78 -9.31
C LYS A 330 -7.75 -29.71 -8.95
N GLY A 331 -7.11 -30.87 -8.80
CA GLY A 331 -5.72 -31.06 -8.37
C GLY A 331 -5.54 -31.12 -6.85
N PHE A 332 -6.59 -30.88 -6.06
CA PHE A 332 -6.60 -30.96 -4.60
C PHE A 332 -7.40 -32.16 -4.07
N GLU A 333 -7.76 -33.13 -4.91
CA GLU A 333 -8.65 -34.25 -4.57
C GLU A 333 -8.17 -35.03 -3.34
N ASN A 334 -6.85 -35.14 -3.17
CA ASN A 334 -6.20 -35.80 -2.04
C ASN A 334 -5.46 -34.83 -1.11
N ALA A 335 -5.72 -33.54 -1.22
CA ALA A 335 -5.01 -32.51 -0.48
C ALA A 335 -5.06 -32.76 1.03
N HIS A 336 -3.90 -32.59 1.67
CA HIS A 336 -3.72 -32.61 3.11
C HIS A 336 -3.61 -31.17 3.63
N ILE A 337 -4.55 -30.79 4.50
CA ILE A 337 -4.55 -29.47 5.15
C ILE A 337 -3.60 -29.51 6.34
N THR A 338 -2.50 -28.75 6.29
CA THR A 338 -1.53 -28.61 7.39
C THR A 338 -2.01 -27.63 8.45
N ARG A 339 -2.79 -26.61 8.06
CA ARG A 339 -3.38 -25.62 8.97
C ARG A 339 -4.79 -25.24 8.52
N PRO A 340 -5.77 -25.17 9.42
CA PRO A 340 -7.12 -24.75 9.05
C PRO A 340 -7.13 -23.27 8.63
N GLY A 341 -8.02 -22.93 7.71
CA GLY A 341 -8.42 -21.56 7.45
C GLY A 341 -9.21 -21.02 8.64
N TYR A 342 -9.08 -19.72 8.88
CA TYR A 342 -9.75 -19.09 10.01
C TYR A 342 -9.99 -17.60 9.73
N ALA A 343 -10.82 -17.00 10.57
CA ALA A 343 -10.92 -15.56 10.64
C ALA A 343 -10.42 -15.03 11.98
N ILE A 344 -9.82 -13.84 11.95
CA ILE A 344 -9.38 -13.08 13.12
C ILE A 344 -10.23 -11.81 13.23
N GLU A 345 -10.80 -11.61 14.41
CA GLU A 345 -11.48 -10.39 14.82
C GLU A 345 -10.59 -9.62 15.79
N TYR A 346 -10.46 -8.30 15.60
CA TYR A 346 -9.54 -7.48 16.39
C TYR A 346 -10.06 -6.04 16.53
N ASP A 347 -9.57 -5.32 17.53
CA ASP A 347 -9.88 -3.91 17.72
C ASP A 347 -9.15 -3.05 16.70
N TYR A 348 -9.85 -2.06 16.16
CA TYR A 348 -9.25 -0.95 15.43
C TYR A 348 -9.82 0.38 15.92
N PHE A 349 -9.10 1.45 15.62
CA PHE A 349 -9.40 2.79 16.07
C PHE A 349 -9.79 3.61 14.86
N ASN A 350 -10.81 4.44 15.01
CA ASN A 350 -11.31 5.25 13.91
C ASN A 350 -10.19 6.21 13.43
N PRO A 351 -9.71 6.09 12.18
CA PRO A 351 -8.56 6.87 11.72
C PRO A 351 -8.85 8.38 11.63
N GLN A 352 -10.11 8.82 11.67
CA GLN A 352 -10.47 10.24 11.74
C GLN A 352 -10.04 10.89 13.07
N ASP A 353 -9.72 10.08 14.09
CA ASP A 353 -9.14 10.52 15.37
C ASP A 353 -7.65 10.86 15.25
N LEU A 354 -7.06 10.73 14.05
CA LEU A 354 -5.67 11.05 13.74
C LEU A 354 -5.54 12.36 12.96
N LYS A 355 -4.37 12.98 13.06
CA LYS A 355 -3.88 14.00 12.14
C LYS A 355 -3.28 13.33 10.89
N HIS A 356 -3.10 14.08 9.80
CA HIS A 356 -2.42 13.58 8.58
C HIS A 356 -0.97 13.12 8.83
N THR A 357 -0.38 13.52 9.95
CA THR A 357 0.93 13.06 10.40
C THR A 357 0.88 11.72 11.16
N LEU A 358 -0.31 11.12 11.28
CA LEU A 358 -0.65 9.92 12.05
C LEU A 358 -0.52 10.05 13.58
N GLU A 359 -0.21 11.24 14.08
CA GLU A 359 -0.33 11.56 15.50
C GLU A 359 -1.81 11.59 15.89
N THR A 360 -2.13 11.06 17.07
CA THR A 360 -3.50 11.14 17.57
C THR A 360 -3.90 12.59 17.89
N ARG A 361 -5.20 12.89 17.77
CA ARG A 361 -5.74 14.22 18.12
C ARG A 361 -5.86 14.43 19.62
N PHE A 362 -5.92 13.35 20.40
CA PHE A 362 -6.21 13.39 21.83
C PHE A 362 -4.97 13.29 22.71
N ILE A 363 -3.94 12.56 22.27
CA ILE A 363 -2.73 12.32 23.04
C ILE A 363 -1.52 12.77 22.23
N SER A 364 -0.85 13.82 22.71
CA SER A 364 0.35 14.32 22.07
C SER A 364 1.49 13.31 22.18
N GLY A 365 2.19 13.10 21.07
CA GLY A 365 3.32 12.17 20.96
C GLY A 365 2.93 10.70 20.76
N LEU A 366 1.63 10.37 20.76
CA LEU A 366 1.14 9.03 20.44
C LEU A 366 0.74 8.97 18.96
N TYR A 367 1.23 7.95 18.26
CA TYR A 367 0.96 7.71 16.84
C TYR A 367 0.41 6.31 16.63
N PHE A 368 -0.54 6.16 15.71
CA PHE A 368 -1.06 4.85 15.31
C PHE A 368 -0.71 4.55 13.85
N ALA A 369 -0.27 3.32 13.57
CA ALA A 369 0.06 2.90 12.21
C ALA A 369 -0.27 1.43 11.93
N GLY A 370 -0.82 1.17 10.74
CA GLY A 370 -1.10 -0.17 10.22
C GLY A 370 -2.53 -0.62 10.45
N GLN A 371 -2.72 -1.90 10.76
CA GLN A 371 -4.07 -2.49 10.86
C GLN A 371 -4.90 -1.88 11.99
N ILE A 372 -4.25 -1.31 13.00
CA ILE A 372 -4.88 -0.55 14.08
C ILE A 372 -5.70 0.65 13.57
N ASN A 373 -5.35 1.19 12.40
CA ASN A 373 -6.08 2.28 11.73
C ASN A 373 -7.18 1.78 10.77
N GLY A 374 -7.51 0.49 10.83
CA GLY A 374 -8.54 -0.12 9.98
C GLY A 374 -8.10 -0.44 8.55
N THR A 375 -6.79 -0.47 8.28
CA THR A 375 -6.26 -0.96 6.99
C THR A 375 -6.02 -2.47 7.01
N THR A 376 -5.96 -3.09 5.83
CA THR A 376 -5.49 -4.47 5.71
C THR A 376 -4.53 -4.63 4.53
N GLY A 377 -3.28 -4.98 4.85
CA GLY A 377 -2.23 -5.21 3.88
C GLY A 377 -0.88 -4.86 4.48
N TYR A 378 0.16 -5.53 4.01
CA TYR A 378 1.51 -5.32 4.53
C TYR A 378 2.04 -3.96 4.09
N GLU A 379 1.78 -3.61 2.83
CA GLU A 379 2.23 -2.40 2.15
C GLU A 379 1.54 -1.17 2.72
N GLU A 380 0.22 -1.22 2.89
CA GLU A 380 -0.54 -0.19 3.61
C GLU A 380 0.00 0.03 5.03
N ALA A 381 0.33 -1.05 5.74
CA ALA A 381 0.85 -0.97 7.09
C ALA A 381 2.28 -0.39 7.13
N GLY A 382 3.18 -0.87 6.27
CA GLY A 382 4.55 -0.35 6.17
C GLY A 382 4.58 1.13 5.82
N ALA A 383 3.74 1.58 4.89
CA ALA A 383 3.62 2.98 4.49
C ALA A 383 3.23 3.89 5.67
N GLN A 384 2.22 3.48 6.44
CA GLN A 384 1.83 4.20 7.65
C GLN A 384 2.92 4.15 8.72
N GLY A 385 3.58 3.00 8.87
CA GLY A 385 4.69 2.82 9.79
C GLY A 385 5.82 3.81 9.54
N LEU A 386 6.29 3.86 8.30
CA LEU A 386 7.34 4.80 7.86
C LEU A 386 6.95 6.24 8.19
N LEU A 387 5.73 6.65 7.82
CA LEU A 387 5.24 8.01 8.07
C LEU A 387 5.15 8.34 9.57
N ALA A 388 4.61 7.43 10.38
CA ALA A 388 4.46 7.61 11.81
C ALA A 388 5.83 7.65 12.52
N GLY A 389 6.75 6.74 12.19
CA GLY A 389 8.09 6.71 12.79
C GLY A 389 8.92 7.95 12.48
N MET A 390 8.88 8.40 11.22
CA MET A 390 9.53 9.64 10.80
C MET A 390 8.93 10.86 11.52
N ASN A 391 7.60 10.97 11.63
CA ASN A 391 6.98 12.10 12.33
C ASN A 391 7.20 12.07 13.85
N ALA A 392 7.26 10.88 14.46
CA ALA A 392 7.67 10.73 15.85
C ALA A 392 9.10 11.26 16.07
N ALA A 393 10.03 10.92 15.18
CA ALA A 393 11.39 11.45 15.22
C ALA A 393 11.45 12.97 14.96
N LEU A 394 10.71 13.51 13.98
CA LEU A 394 10.64 14.95 13.73
C LEU A 394 10.13 15.72 14.95
N GLN A 395 9.10 15.20 15.64
CA GLN A 395 8.58 15.83 16.85
C GLN A 395 9.60 15.82 17.99
N VAL A 396 10.35 14.73 18.17
CA VAL A 396 11.47 14.65 19.13
C VAL A 396 12.54 15.70 18.83
N GLN A 397 12.82 15.91 17.55
CA GLN A 397 13.80 16.88 17.05
C GLN A 397 13.26 18.32 17.00
N GLU A 398 12.01 18.54 17.46
CA GLU A 398 11.33 19.84 17.42
C GLU A 398 11.23 20.43 16.00
N LYS A 399 11.17 19.57 14.99
CA LYS A 399 10.99 19.93 13.59
C LYS A 399 9.52 19.86 13.20
N ALA A 400 9.15 20.58 12.14
CA ALA A 400 7.83 20.46 11.54
C ALA A 400 7.62 19.02 11.03
N GLN A 401 6.51 18.41 11.44
CA GLN A 401 6.06 17.14 10.90
C GLN A 401 5.70 17.26 9.42
N TRP A 402 5.79 16.15 8.69
CA TRP A 402 5.53 16.10 7.25
C TRP A 402 4.57 14.96 6.90
N TYR A 403 3.82 15.16 5.83
CA TYR A 403 3.07 14.11 5.16
C TYR A 403 3.02 14.45 3.66
N PRO A 404 3.12 13.45 2.76
CA PRO A 404 2.95 13.69 1.35
C PRO A 404 1.48 13.99 1.04
N ARG A 405 1.22 14.92 0.13
CA ARG A 405 -0.12 15.14 -0.38
C ARG A 405 -0.57 14.00 -1.29
N ARG A 406 -1.87 13.91 -1.50
CA ARG A 406 -2.51 12.93 -2.39
C ARG A 406 -2.02 12.99 -3.83
N ASP A 407 -1.57 14.16 -4.28
CA ASP A 407 -1.03 14.40 -5.62
C ASP A 407 0.49 14.15 -5.73
N GLU A 408 1.15 13.86 -4.60
CA GLU A 408 2.58 13.55 -4.53
C GLU A 408 2.86 12.05 -4.36
N ALA A 409 2.00 11.32 -3.63
CA ALA A 409 2.23 9.92 -3.30
C ALA A 409 0.95 9.10 -3.03
N TYR A 410 0.99 7.80 -3.30
CA TYR A 410 0.02 6.82 -2.83
C TYR A 410 -0.05 6.75 -1.29
N ILE A 411 1.06 6.99 -0.57
CA ILE A 411 1.05 7.16 0.89
C ILE A 411 0.11 8.31 1.29
N GLY A 412 0.15 9.43 0.55
CA GLY A 412 -0.73 10.57 0.78
C GLY A 412 -2.20 10.25 0.50
N VAL A 413 -2.49 9.52 -0.57
CA VAL A 413 -3.84 9.01 -0.89
C VAL A 413 -4.36 8.10 0.22
N LEU A 414 -3.55 7.13 0.67
CA LEU A 414 -3.88 6.20 1.75
C LEU A 414 -4.28 6.94 3.02
N VAL A 415 -3.41 7.83 3.48
CA VAL A 415 -3.58 8.53 4.76
C VAL A 415 -4.74 9.49 4.72
N ASP A 416 -4.89 10.25 3.63
CA ASP A 416 -5.99 11.18 3.49
C ASP A 416 -7.34 10.45 3.34
N ASP A 417 -7.44 9.34 2.60
CA ASP A 417 -8.68 8.55 2.53
C ASP A 417 -9.10 8.05 3.91
N LEU A 418 -8.17 7.51 4.71
CA LEU A 418 -8.44 7.03 6.05
C LEU A 418 -8.93 8.16 6.97
N ILE A 419 -8.22 9.28 7.02
CA ILE A 419 -8.51 10.37 7.97
C ILE A 419 -9.74 11.15 7.54
N THR A 420 -9.99 11.28 6.24
CA THR A 420 -11.11 12.05 5.72
C THR A 420 -12.40 11.24 5.76
N HIS A 421 -12.37 9.98 5.31
CA HIS A 421 -13.57 9.17 5.16
C HIS A 421 -13.81 8.19 6.31
N GLY A 422 -12.82 7.98 7.18
CA GLY A 422 -12.86 6.86 8.10
C GLY A 422 -12.78 5.54 7.36
N THR A 423 -13.13 4.45 8.04
CA THR A 423 -13.31 3.16 7.38
C THR A 423 -14.34 2.32 8.14
N SER A 424 -15.31 1.77 7.41
CA SER A 424 -16.34 0.86 7.93
C SER A 424 -16.07 -0.61 7.59
N GLU A 425 -15.02 -0.86 6.83
CA GLU A 425 -14.48 -2.17 6.50
C GLU A 425 -12.96 -2.06 6.44
N PRO A 426 -12.20 -3.17 6.35
CA PRO A 426 -10.74 -3.06 6.22
C PRO A 426 -10.34 -2.38 4.90
N TYR A 427 -9.73 -1.19 4.98
CA TYR A 427 -9.32 -0.40 3.82
C TYR A 427 -8.18 -1.09 3.03
N ARG A 428 -8.24 -1.01 1.69
CA ARG A 428 -7.24 -1.58 0.76
C ARG A 428 -6.93 -0.60 -0.36
N MET A 429 -5.68 -0.49 -0.79
CA MET A 429 -5.31 0.51 -1.82
C MET A 429 -5.95 0.28 -3.18
N PHE A 430 -6.21 -0.96 -3.59
CA PHE A 430 -6.79 -1.17 -4.93
C PHE A 430 -8.22 -0.64 -5.05
N THR A 431 -8.92 -0.39 -3.93
CA THR A 431 -10.24 0.25 -3.93
C THR A 431 -10.17 1.77 -3.96
N SER A 432 -8.98 2.33 -3.72
CA SER A 432 -8.76 3.77 -3.74
C SER A 432 -8.83 4.30 -5.17
N ARG A 433 -9.27 5.56 -5.29
CA ARG A 433 -9.22 6.28 -6.56
C ARG A 433 -8.04 7.24 -6.51
N ALA A 434 -6.83 6.76 -6.78
CA ALA A 434 -5.76 7.67 -7.15
C ALA A 434 -6.15 8.37 -8.46
N GLU A 435 -6.34 9.69 -8.41
CA GLU A 435 -6.81 10.50 -9.54
C GLU A 435 -5.65 10.83 -10.50
N TYR A 436 -4.44 10.96 -9.96
CA TYR A 436 -3.22 11.38 -10.67
C TYR A 436 -2.30 10.20 -11.05
N ARG A 437 -2.89 9.09 -11.53
CA ARG A 437 -2.17 7.82 -11.79
C ARG A 437 -0.98 7.94 -12.75
N LEU A 438 -1.00 8.90 -13.68
CA LEU A 438 0.13 9.09 -14.61
C LEU A 438 1.32 9.78 -13.94
N VAL A 439 1.08 10.58 -12.90
CA VAL A 439 2.14 11.23 -12.10
C VAL A 439 2.62 10.29 -11.00
N LEU A 440 1.69 9.57 -10.37
CA LEU A 440 1.92 8.66 -9.26
C LEU A 440 2.20 7.24 -9.74
N ARG A 441 3.32 7.04 -10.43
CA ARG A 441 3.67 5.71 -10.95
C ARG A 441 4.63 5.00 -10.00
N GLU A 442 4.70 3.68 -10.15
CA GLU A 442 5.64 2.88 -9.36
C GLU A 442 7.10 3.12 -9.80
N ASP A 443 7.33 3.48 -11.06
CA ASP A 443 8.66 3.64 -11.68
C ASP A 443 9.40 4.94 -11.30
N ASN A 444 8.66 5.96 -10.83
CA ASN A 444 9.18 7.30 -10.55
C ASN A 444 9.02 7.72 -9.08
N ALA A 445 8.76 6.79 -8.18
CA ALA A 445 8.56 7.10 -6.75
C ALA A 445 9.81 7.74 -6.13
N ASP A 446 11.00 7.32 -6.55
CA ASP A 446 12.27 7.92 -6.15
C ASP A 446 12.39 9.38 -6.60
N MET A 447 12.05 9.69 -7.86
CA MET A 447 12.00 11.05 -8.39
C MET A 447 10.99 11.95 -7.66
N ARG A 448 9.96 11.36 -7.03
CA ARG A 448 8.94 12.09 -6.27
C ARG A 448 9.33 12.32 -4.81
N LEU A 449 10.00 11.35 -4.17
CA LEU A 449 10.10 11.29 -2.71
C LEU A 449 11.52 11.24 -2.14
N THR A 450 12.53 10.78 -2.89
CA THR A 450 13.89 10.60 -2.34
C THR A 450 14.51 11.93 -1.88
N GLU A 451 14.35 13.00 -2.67
CA GLU A 451 14.81 14.34 -2.28
C GLU A 451 14.13 14.83 -1.02
N LYS A 452 12.82 14.60 -0.89
CA LYS A 452 12.10 14.95 0.33
C LYS A 452 12.57 14.15 1.54
N GLY A 453 12.79 12.85 1.37
CA GLY A 453 13.36 11.99 2.42
C GLY A 453 14.77 12.42 2.84
N ARG A 454 15.57 12.96 1.91
CA ARG A 454 16.89 13.52 2.19
C ARG A 454 16.80 14.80 3.02
N GLU A 455 15.93 15.74 2.66
CA GLU A 455 15.68 16.97 3.43
C GLU A 455 15.26 16.67 4.88
N LEU A 456 14.44 15.64 5.08
CA LEU A 456 13.94 15.24 6.39
C LEU A 456 14.99 14.47 7.22
N GLY A 457 16.09 14.03 6.61
CA GLY A 457 17.16 13.25 7.26
C GLY A 457 16.88 11.76 7.37
N LEU A 458 15.96 11.22 6.57
CA LEU A 458 15.61 9.79 6.52
C LEU A 458 16.46 9.03 5.50
N VAL A 459 16.76 9.64 4.34
CA VAL A 459 17.48 8.99 3.24
C VAL A 459 19.00 9.00 3.48
N SER A 460 19.59 7.81 3.47
CA SER A 460 21.03 7.59 3.62
C SER A 460 21.87 8.18 2.47
N ASP A 461 23.16 8.37 2.72
CA ASP A 461 24.11 8.87 1.71
C ASP A 461 24.23 7.92 0.51
N GLU A 462 24.24 6.61 0.76
CA GLU A 462 24.32 5.58 -0.29
C GLU A 462 23.16 5.70 -1.28
N ARG A 463 21.92 5.77 -0.76
CA ARG A 463 20.73 5.92 -1.60
C ARG A 463 20.72 7.28 -2.29
N TRP A 464 21.09 8.35 -1.59
CA TRP A 464 21.15 9.69 -2.18
C TRP A 464 22.08 9.72 -3.41
N GLN A 465 23.28 9.15 -3.29
CA GLN A 465 24.22 9.08 -4.40
C GLN A 465 23.70 8.24 -5.57
N ALA A 466 23.04 7.11 -5.30
CA ALA A 466 22.43 6.29 -6.35
C ALA A 466 21.31 7.05 -7.09
N PHE A 467 20.47 7.76 -6.34
CA PHE A 467 19.43 8.61 -6.89
C PHE A 467 19.99 9.77 -7.74
N GLU A 468 21.02 10.46 -7.27
CA GLU A 468 21.67 11.54 -8.02
C GLU A 468 22.22 11.06 -9.35
N ARG A 469 22.93 9.92 -9.36
CA ARG A 469 23.45 9.31 -10.60
C ARG A 469 22.33 8.98 -11.59
N LYS A 470 21.25 8.36 -11.11
CA LYS A 470 20.08 8.05 -11.96
C LYS A 470 19.44 9.33 -12.51
N ARG A 471 19.22 10.33 -11.66
CA ARG A 471 18.61 11.61 -12.05
C ARG A 471 19.44 12.33 -13.10
N GLU A 472 20.75 12.39 -12.92
CA GLU A 472 21.67 12.98 -13.88
C GLU A 472 21.66 12.21 -15.21
N ALA A 473 21.74 10.88 -15.18
CA ALA A 473 21.69 10.04 -16.39
C ALA A 473 20.39 10.23 -17.18
N VAL A 474 19.24 10.31 -16.49
CA VAL A 474 17.94 10.60 -17.14
C VAL A 474 17.97 11.96 -17.83
N GLU A 475 18.51 12.99 -17.19
CA GLU A 475 18.53 14.33 -17.78
C GLU A 475 19.50 14.45 -18.96
N GLN A 476 20.71 13.89 -18.83
CA GLN A 476 21.69 13.82 -19.91
C GLN A 476 21.11 13.10 -21.13
N GLU A 477 20.41 11.98 -20.91
CA GLU A 477 19.83 11.21 -22.00
C GLU A 477 18.63 11.91 -22.66
N LYS A 478 17.79 12.60 -21.86
CA LYS A 478 16.74 13.48 -22.42
C LYS A 478 17.36 14.54 -23.33
N GLN A 479 18.43 15.19 -22.87
CA GLN A 479 19.13 16.20 -23.66
C GLN A 479 19.73 15.61 -24.95
N ARG A 480 20.31 14.40 -24.89
CA ARG A 480 20.81 13.69 -26.08
C ARG A 480 19.67 13.47 -27.08
N LEU A 481 18.52 12.97 -26.64
CA LEU A 481 17.38 12.70 -27.52
C LEU A 481 16.84 13.98 -28.18
N GLU A 482 16.87 15.10 -27.49
CA GLU A 482 16.41 16.40 -28.01
C GLU A 482 17.41 17.05 -28.99
N THR A 483 18.70 16.79 -28.81
CA THR A 483 19.78 17.42 -29.60
C THR A 483 20.31 16.54 -30.73
N THR A 484 19.93 15.27 -30.78
CA THR A 484 20.34 14.33 -31.82
C THR A 484 19.26 14.22 -32.90
N TYR A 485 19.62 14.49 -34.16
CA TYR A 485 18.71 14.53 -35.29
C TYR A 485 19.02 13.45 -36.31
N ILE A 486 17.97 12.79 -36.82
CA ILE A 486 18.04 11.83 -37.91
C ILE A 486 17.55 12.47 -39.20
N GLN A 487 18.40 12.47 -40.22
CA GLN A 487 18.09 13.01 -41.54
C GLN A 487 17.28 12.00 -42.37
N PRO A 488 16.41 12.45 -43.28
CA PRO A 488 15.75 11.56 -44.21
C PRO A 488 16.79 10.91 -45.15
N ASN A 489 16.58 9.64 -45.50
CA ASN A 489 17.47 8.84 -46.35
C ASN A 489 18.89 8.58 -45.79
N SER A 490 19.10 8.77 -44.49
CA SER A 490 20.35 8.38 -43.82
C SER A 490 20.39 6.87 -43.51
N PRO A 491 21.58 6.29 -43.23
CA PRO A 491 21.70 4.89 -42.77
C PRO A 491 20.85 4.60 -41.52
N GLU A 492 20.75 5.55 -40.61
CA GLU A 492 19.95 5.47 -39.39
C GLU A 492 18.45 5.47 -39.70
N SER A 493 18.02 6.31 -40.64
CA SER A 493 16.64 6.33 -41.15
C SER A 493 16.25 4.98 -41.79
N ALA A 494 17.19 4.34 -42.51
CA ALA A 494 16.97 3.02 -43.09
C ALA A 494 16.76 1.93 -42.03
N LYS A 495 17.46 1.98 -40.88
CA LYS A 495 17.25 1.06 -39.75
C LYS A 495 15.84 1.17 -39.17
N LEU A 496 15.23 2.36 -39.23
CA LEU A 496 13.88 2.60 -38.73
C LEU A 496 12.78 2.33 -39.77
N ALA A 497 13.11 2.23 -41.05
CA ALA A 497 12.14 2.20 -42.13
C ALA A 497 11.12 1.04 -42.01
N GLU A 498 11.55 -0.12 -41.50
CA GLU A 498 10.68 -1.29 -41.32
C GLU A 498 9.65 -1.13 -40.19
N LYS A 499 9.92 -0.25 -39.23
CA LYS A 499 9.05 0.00 -38.06
C LYS A 499 8.14 1.20 -38.24
N LEU A 500 8.51 2.12 -39.14
CA LEU A 500 7.78 3.36 -39.37
C LEU A 500 6.61 3.15 -40.33
N THR A 501 5.42 3.62 -39.93
CA THR A 501 4.24 3.63 -40.82
C THR A 501 4.40 4.64 -41.97
N THR A 502 5.15 5.71 -41.73
CA THR A 502 5.42 6.77 -42.72
C THR A 502 6.90 7.14 -42.67
N PRO A 503 7.61 7.13 -43.82
CA PRO A 503 9.00 7.52 -43.90
C PRO A 503 9.26 8.93 -43.36
N LEU A 504 10.49 9.20 -42.94
CA LEU A 504 10.88 10.53 -42.48
C LEU A 504 10.87 11.51 -43.66
N SER A 505 10.05 12.57 -43.57
CA SER A 505 9.92 13.59 -44.62
C SER A 505 10.86 14.79 -44.45
N ARG A 506 11.44 14.94 -43.26
CA ARG A 506 12.39 15.98 -42.86
C ARG A 506 13.27 15.42 -41.75
N GLU A 507 14.19 16.22 -41.23
CA GLU A 507 14.92 15.86 -40.01
C GLU A 507 13.97 15.80 -38.80
N TYR A 508 14.16 14.80 -37.95
CA TYR A 508 13.46 14.64 -36.67
C TYR A 508 14.49 14.41 -35.57
N SER A 509 14.28 15.04 -34.40
CA SER A 509 15.05 14.67 -33.22
C SER A 509 14.67 13.25 -32.77
N LEU A 510 15.56 12.56 -32.05
CA LEU A 510 15.19 11.28 -31.42
C LEU A 510 14.01 11.45 -30.45
N ALA A 511 13.90 12.61 -29.78
CA ALA A 511 12.75 12.98 -28.94
C ALA A 511 11.43 13.08 -29.73
N ASP A 512 11.46 13.50 -31.00
CA ASP A 512 10.27 13.49 -31.86
C ASP A 512 9.93 12.06 -32.33
N LEU A 513 10.94 11.24 -32.57
CA LEU A 513 10.77 9.85 -33.00
C LEU A 513 10.20 8.98 -31.89
N ILE A 514 10.71 9.08 -30.65
CA ILE A 514 10.24 8.25 -29.52
C ILE A 514 8.78 8.50 -29.15
N ARG A 515 8.22 9.67 -29.51
CA ARG A 515 6.80 9.99 -29.32
C ARG A 515 5.89 9.23 -30.27
N ARG A 516 6.42 8.65 -31.35
CA ARG A 516 5.64 7.82 -32.28
C ARG A 516 5.28 6.49 -31.60
N PRO A 517 4.02 6.05 -31.66
CA PRO A 517 3.58 4.85 -30.94
C PRO A 517 4.29 3.56 -31.39
N GLU A 518 4.78 3.51 -32.62
CA GLU A 518 5.51 2.37 -33.18
C GLU A 518 6.97 2.24 -32.72
N LEU A 519 7.56 3.26 -32.09
CA LEU A 519 8.97 3.27 -31.68
C LEU A 519 9.10 3.26 -30.16
N GLY A 520 10.04 2.50 -29.61
CA GLY A 520 10.48 2.53 -28.21
C GLY A 520 11.91 3.04 -28.06
N TYR A 521 12.40 3.14 -26.82
CA TYR A 521 13.77 3.60 -26.55
C TYR A 521 14.82 2.66 -27.18
N ALA A 522 14.60 1.35 -27.11
CA ALA A 522 15.48 0.34 -27.69
C ALA A 522 15.63 0.45 -29.22
N ASP A 523 14.67 1.09 -29.91
CA ASP A 523 14.75 1.30 -31.36
C ASP A 523 15.65 2.49 -31.71
N LEU A 524 15.89 3.39 -30.74
CA LEU A 524 16.57 4.68 -30.94
C LEU A 524 17.94 4.74 -30.29
N CYS A 525 18.18 3.93 -29.24
CA CYS A 525 19.36 4.03 -28.39
C CYS A 525 20.68 3.93 -29.18
N GLU A 526 20.73 3.03 -30.17
CA GLU A 526 21.93 2.74 -31.00
C GLU A 526 21.96 3.48 -32.35
N LEU A 527 21.01 4.38 -32.63
CA LEU A 527 20.98 5.07 -33.92
C LEU A 527 22.12 6.08 -34.06
N HIS A 528 22.50 6.76 -32.97
CA HIS A 528 23.57 7.75 -32.99
C HIS A 528 24.18 7.96 -31.59
N GLY A 529 25.38 7.40 -31.38
CA GLY A 529 26.01 7.31 -30.05
C GLY A 529 25.56 6.08 -29.27
N GLU A 530 26.13 5.87 -28.09
CA GLU A 530 25.71 4.81 -27.17
C GLU A 530 24.54 5.32 -26.32
N GLY A 531 23.46 4.55 -26.26
CA GLY A 531 22.36 4.81 -25.33
C GLY A 531 22.71 4.39 -23.91
N VAL A 532 21.78 4.62 -22.99
CA VAL A 532 21.97 4.24 -21.59
C VAL A 532 21.76 2.73 -21.42
N GLU A 533 22.71 2.07 -20.75
CA GLU A 533 22.62 0.64 -20.44
C GLU A 533 21.61 0.33 -19.33
N ASP A 534 21.44 1.26 -18.37
CA ASP A 534 20.50 1.09 -17.26
C ASP A 534 19.03 1.10 -17.75
N PRO A 535 18.32 -0.04 -17.65
CA PRO A 535 16.93 -0.15 -18.10
C PRO A 535 15.98 0.80 -17.37
N ALA A 536 16.27 1.14 -16.11
CA ALA A 536 15.44 2.07 -15.34
C ALA A 536 15.56 3.49 -15.88
N VAL A 537 16.75 3.92 -16.31
CA VAL A 537 16.95 5.21 -16.98
C VAL A 537 16.25 5.22 -18.34
N ALA A 538 16.45 4.18 -19.15
CA ALA A 538 15.80 4.02 -20.44
C ALA A 538 14.26 4.09 -20.34
N GLU A 539 13.65 3.38 -19.38
CA GLU A 539 12.21 3.43 -19.15
C GLU A 539 11.76 4.83 -18.72
N GLN A 540 12.46 5.49 -17.80
CA GLN A 540 12.12 6.86 -17.39
C GLN A 540 12.11 7.84 -18.56
N VAL A 541 13.13 7.77 -19.42
CA VAL A 541 13.26 8.64 -20.60
C VAL A 541 12.13 8.35 -21.59
N GLU A 542 11.86 7.08 -21.90
CA GLU A 542 10.77 6.70 -22.80
C GLU A 542 9.42 7.22 -22.31
N VAL A 543 9.13 7.01 -21.01
CA VAL A 543 7.86 7.45 -20.41
C VAL A 543 7.76 8.98 -20.41
N ALA A 544 8.84 9.69 -20.10
CA ALA A 544 8.86 11.15 -20.08
C ALA A 544 8.46 11.74 -21.44
N PHE A 545 8.96 11.21 -22.55
CA PHE A 545 8.62 11.71 -23.88
C PHE A 545 7.25 11.22 -24.37
N LYS A 546 6.95 9.93 -24.26
CA LYS A 546 5.68 9.35 -24.77
C LYS A 546 4.44 9.88 -24.04
N TYR A 547 4.58 10.17 -22.75
CA TYR A 547 3.45 10.61 -21.92
C TYR A 547 3.51 12.09 -21.56
N ALA A 548 4.46 12.87 -22.11
CA ALA A 548 4.67 14.29 -21.81
C ALA A 548 3.37 15.10 -21.80
N GLY A 549 2.56 15.02 -22.87
CA GLY A 549 1.32 15.79 -22.99
C GLY A 549 0.27 15.41 -21.95
N TYR A 550 0.18 14.13 -21.57
CA TYR A 550 -0.75 13.67 -20.54
C TYR A 550 -0.28 14.05 -19.13
N ILE A 551 1.03 13.96 -18.88
CA ILE A 551 1.65 14.35 -17.61
C ILE A 551 1.49 15.85 -17.38
N GLU A 552 1.79 16.67 -18.40
CA GLU A 552 1.69 18.12 -18.31
C GLU A 552 0.24 18.58 -18.10
N ARG A 553 -0.72 17.93 -18.78
CA ARG A 553 -2.14 18.18 -18.53
C ARG A 553 -2.53 17.87 -17.07
N GLN A 554 -2.11 16.72 -16.53
CA GLN A 554 -2.39 16.38 -15.13
C GLN A 554 -1.72 17.35 -14.15
N ARG A 555 -0.48 17.79 -14.41
CA ARG A 555 0.22 18.78 -13.58
C ARG A 555 -0.52 20.12 -13.57
N SER A 556 -0.99 20.57 -14.73
CA SER A 556 -1.79 21.80 -14.83
C SER A 556 -3.12 21.68 -14.07
N GLU A 557 -3.81 20.54 -14.16
CA GLU A 557 -5.03 20.25 -13.40
C GLU A 557 -4.77 20.29 -11.88
N ILE A 558 -3.67 19.67 -11.42
CA ILE A 558 -3.23 19.71 -10.02
C ILE A 558 -2.99 21.15 -9.57
N GLU A 559 -2.20 21.92 -10.32
CA GLU A 559 -1.85 23.30 -9.94
C GLU A 559 -3.10 24.19 -9.90
N GLN A 560 -4.01 24.01 -10.85
CA GLN A 560 -5.27 24.73 -10.88
C GLN A 560 -6.14 24.39 -9.66
N MET A 561 -6.25 23.10 -9.31
CA MET A 561 -6.96 22.67 -8.11
C MET A 561 -6.35 23.27 -6.84
N ARG A 562 -5.02 23.25 -6.70
CA ARG A 562 -4.32 23.84 -5.55
C ARG A 562 -4.64 25.33 -5.38
N LYS A 563 -4.63 26.10 -6.47
CA LYS A 563 -5.00 27.53 -6.45
C LYS A 563 -6.46 27.76 -6.05
N GLN A 564 -7.30 26.73 -6.15
CA GLN A 564 -8.74 26.81 -5.93
C GLN A 564 -9.18 26.23 -4.58
N GLU A 565 -8.32 25.54 -3.82
CA GLU A 565 -8.67 24.94 -2.53
C GLU A 565 -9.24 25.97 -1.53
N ASP A 566 -8.66 27.17 -1.48
CA ASP A 566 -9.10 28.26 -0.60
C ASP A 566 -10.33 29.02 -1.13
N THR A 567 -10.90 28.62 -2.27
CA THR A 567 -12.08 29.28 -2.82
C THR A 567 -13.26 29.09 -1.86
N PRO A 568 -13.85 30.18 -1.32
CA PRO A 568 -14.99 30.08 -0.44
C PRO A 568 -16.25 29.73 -1.21
N LEU A 569 -17.12 28.93 -0.58
CA LEU A 569 -18.45 28.61 -1.08
C LEU A 569 -19.48 29.53 -0.42
N PRO A 570 -20.33 30.23 -1.20
CA PRO A 570 -21.42 31.01 -0.64
C PRO A 570 -22.37 30.12 0.17
N ALA A 571 -22.78 30.56 1.36
CA ALA A 571 -23.69 29.81 2.24
C ALA A 571 -25.09 29.60 1.62
N ASP A 572 -25.45 30.40 0.62
CA ASP A 572 -26.72 30.36 -0.11
C ASP A 572 -26.60 29.60 -1.45
N LEU A 573 -25.51 28.88 -1.69
CA LEU A 573 -25.30 28.15 -2.93
C LEU A 573 -26.30 26.98 -3.04
N ASP A 574 -27.19 27.04 -4.02
CA ASP A 574 -28.11 25.96 -4.35
C ASP A 574 -27.41 24.90 -5.24
N TYR A 575 -27.02 23.77 -4.62
CA TYR A 575 -26.35 22.67 -5.32
C TYR A 575 -27.23 21.99 -6.37
N SER A 576 -28.56 22.17 -6.33
CA SER A 576 -29.47 21.65 -7.36
C SER A 576 -29.29 22.35 -8.71
N GLN A 577 -28.73 23.56 -8.72
CA GLN A 577 -28.47 24.34 -9.94
C GLN A 577 -27.10 24.04 -10.56
N VAL A 578 -26.27 23.21 -9.92
CA VAL A 578 -24.95 22.85 -10.45
C VAL A 578 -25.09 21.71 -11.46
N GLY A 579 -25.11 22.06 -12.75
CA GLY A 579 -25.24 21.09 -13.84
C GLY A 579 -24.13 20.03 -13.83
N GLY A 580 -24.49 18.77 -14.11
CA GLY A 580 -23.56 17.64 -14.21
C GLY A 580 -23.23 16.92 -12.89
N LEU A 581 -23.61 17.46 -11.73
CA LEU A 581 -23.50 16.73 -10.46
C LEU A 581 -24.56 15.63 -10.36
N SER A 582 -24.15 14.42 -9.95
CA SER A 582 -25.08 13.34 -9.65
C SER A 582 -25.96 13.67 -8.44
N ASN A 583 -27.14 13.05 -8.35
CA ASN A 583 -28.06 13.24 -7.22
C ASN A 583 -27.42 12.87 -5.88
N GLU A 584 -26.56 11.86 -5.87
CA GLU A 584 -25.81 11.45 -4.67
C GLU A 584 -24.87 12.57 -4.20
N LEU A 585 -24.07 13.15 -5.11
CA LEU A 585 -23.12 14.20 -4.78
C LEU A 585 -23.84 15.48 -4.35
N ARG A 586 -24.96 15.82 -5.00
CA ARG A 586 -25.82 16.94 -4.59
C ARG A 586 -26.34 16.74 -3.17
N SER A 587 -26.88 15.55 -2.87
CA SER A 587 -27.38 15.23 -1.53
C SER A 587 -26.29 15.33 -0.47
N LYS A 588 -25.06 14.89 -0.79
CA LYS A 588 -23.92 15.01 0.13
C LYS A 588 -23.48 16.45 0.35
N LEU A 589 -23.44 17.26 -0.71
CA LEU A 589 -23.11 18.69 -0.61
C LEU A 589 -24.16 19.45 0.21
N GLU A 590 -25.44 19.17 -0.01
CA GLU A 590 -26.52 19.82 0.73
C GLU A 590 -26.54 19.41 2.21
N ALA A 591 -26.19 18.14 2.50
CA ALA A 591 -26.08 17.66 3.87
C ALA A 591 -24.88 18.27 4.62
N VAL A 592 -23.73 18.42 3.95
CA VAL A 592 -22.49 18.91 4.57
C VAL A 592 -22.42 20.44 4.62
N LYS A 593 -23.02 21.14 3.64
CA LYS A 593 -22.91 22.59 3.43
C LYS A 593 -21.48 23.12 3.57
N PRO A 594 -20.57 22.65 2.70
CA PRO A 594 -19.15 23.00 2.80
C PRO A 594 -18.93 24.50 2.58
N VAL A 595 -17.99 25.08 3.34
CA VAL A 595 -17.65 26.50 3.31
C VAL A 595 -16.50 26.83 2.34
N SER A 596 -15.79 25.82 1.85
CA SER A 596 -14.71 25.98 0.86
C SER A 596 -14.60 24.79 -0.08
N ILE A 597 -13.92 24.99 -1.20
CA ILE A 597 -13.60 23.92 -2.15
C ILE A 597 -12.71 22.85 -1.51
N ALA A 598 -11.77 23.23 -0.64
CA ALA A 598 -11.00 22.26 0.14
C ALA A 598 -11.90 21.32 0.96
N GLN A 599 -12.98 21.84 1.55
CA GLN A 599 -13.93 21.02 2.30
C GLN A 599 -14.79 20.15 1.37
N VAL A 600 -15.19 20.65 0.20
CA VAL A 600 -15.89 19.85 -0.83
C VAL A 600 -15.07 18.64 -1.22
N SER A 601 -13.78 18.84 -1.53
CA SER A 601 -12.88 17.78 -1.99
C SER A 601 -12.72 16.65 -0.96
N ARG A 602 -13.03 16.92 0.31
CA ARG A 602 -12.98 15.96 1.42
C ARG A 602 -14.30 15.21 1.66
N ILE A 603 -15.36 15.51 0.91
CA ILE A 603 -16.64 14.79 1.04
C ILE A 603 -16.50 13.41 0.40
N GLN A 604 -16.95 12.37 1.09
CA GLN A 604 -16.85 10.99 0.61
C GLN A 604 -17.50 10.79 -0.76
N GLY A 605 -16.72 10.25 -1.71
CA GLY A 605 -17.16 10.02 -3.08
C GLY A 605 -17.16 11.27 -3.96
N MET A 606 -16.78 12.44 -3.44
CA MET A 606 -16.55 13.62 -4.26
C MET A 606 -15.45 13.34 -5.28
N THR A 607 -15.59 13.88 -6.48
CA THR A 607 -14.64 13.65 -7.56
C THR A 607 -14.04 14.98 -8.01
N PRO A 608 -12.81 15.02 -8.54
CA PRO A 608 -12.25 16.23 -9.15
C PRO A 608 -13.18 16.84 -10.19
N ALA A 609 -13.86 16.01 -10.99
CA ALA A 609 -14.85 16.48 -11.96
C ALA A 609 -16.02 17.22 -11.28
N ALA A 610 -16.53 16.71 -10.15
CA ALA A 610 -17.58 17.38 -9.38
C ALA A 610 -17.09 18.71 -8.77
N VAL A 611 -15.85 18.75 -8.27
CA VAL A 611 -15.20 19.98 -7.80
C VAL A 611 -15.06 20.98 -8.94
N SER A 612 -14.62 20.56 -10.13
CA SER A 612 -14.54 21.40 -11.32
C SER A 612 -15.90 21.96 -11.75
N LEU A 613 -16.96 21.14 -11.71
CA LEU A 613 -18.33 21.60 -12.01
C LEU A 613 -18.79 22.68 -11.03
N LEU A 614 -18.50 22.51 -9.74
CA LEU A 614 -18.76 23.53 -8.71
C LEU A 614 -18.00 24.83 -8.99
N LEU A 615 -16.71 24.75 -9.29
CA LEU A 615 -15.88 25.92 -9.61
C LEU A 615 -16.36 26.66 -10.87
N VAL A 616 -16.75 25.93 -11.91
CA VAL A 616 -17.33 26.51 -13.13
C VAL A 616 -18.64 27.22 -12.80
N HIS A 617 -19.49 26.62 -11.96
CA HIS A 617 -20.74 27.22 -11.51
C HIS A 617 -20.49 28.50 -10.69
N LEU A 618 -19.55 28.49 -9.75
CA LEU A 618 -19.14 29.67 -8.98
C LEU A 618 -18.66 30.81 -9.87
N LYS A 619 -17.82 30.49 -10.87
CA LYS A 619 -17.30 31.49 -11.83
C LYS A 619 -18.43 32.10 -12.66
N LYS A 620 -19.40 31.30 -13.14
CA LYS A 620 -20.58 31.80 -13.84
C LYS A 620 -21.41 32.74 -12.96
N ARG A 621 -21.65 32.37 -11.71
CA ARG A 621 -22.38 33.19 -10.72
C ARG A 621 -21.68 34.53 -10.46
N GLN A 622 -20.35 34.51 -10.31
CA GLN A 622 -19.55 35.74 -10.14
C GLN A 622 -19.59 36.64 -11.38
N MET A 623 -19.51 36.07 -12.59
CA MET A 623 -19.60 36.85 -13.83
C MET A 623 -20.98 37.49 -14.00
N ALA A 624 -22.06 36.75 -13.72
CA ALA A 624 -23.43 37.27 -13.76
C ALA A 624 -23.64 38.40 -12.74
N ALA A 625 -23.15 38.22 -11.50
CA ALA A 625 -23.22 39.27 -10.48
C ALA A 625 -22.44 40.53 -10.87
N LYS A 626 -21.27 40.37 -11.51
CA LYS A 626 -20.47 41.49 -12.03
C LYS A 626 -21.18 42.22 -13.16
N GLN A 627 -21.77 41.50 -14.12
CA GLN A 627 -22.54 42.10 -15.22
C GLN A 627 -23.78 42.85 -14.72
N ALA A 628 -24.52 42.28 -13.76
CA ALA A 628 -25.67 42.95 -13.14
C ALA A 628 -25.26 44.24 -12.42
N ARG A 629 -24.10 44.25 -11.75
CA ARG A 629 -23.56 45.43 -11.08
C ARG A 629 -23.05 46.50 -12.05
N THR A 630 -22.52 46.10 -13.20
CA THR A 630 -22.12 47.03 -14.27
C THR A 630 -23.30 47.57 -15.06
N ALA A 631 -24.42 46.85 -15.14
CA ALA A 631 -25.66 47.34 -15.77
C ALA A 631 -26.51 48.24 -14.85
N ALA A 632 -26.24 48.20 -13.54
CA ALA A 632 -26.90 49.04 -12.53
C ALA A 632 -26.14 50.34 -12.20
N LEU A 633 -24.90 50.47 -12.72
CA LEU A 633 -24.11 51.70 -12.76
C LEU A 633 -24.30 52.35 -14.14
#